data_AF-A0A5C7VKB7-F1
#
_entry.id   AF-A0A5C7VKB7-F1
#
_cell.length_a   1.000
_cell.length_b   1.000
_cell.length_c   1.000
_cell.angle_alpha   90.00
_cell.angle_beta   90.00
_cell.angle_gamma   90.00
#
_symmetry.space_group_name_H-M   'P 1'
#
loop_
_entity.id
_entity.type
_entity.pdbx_description
1 polymer ?
#
loop_
_entity_poly.entity_id
_entity_poly.type
_entity_poly.pdbx_seq_one_letter_code
_entity_poly.pdbx_strand_id
1 'polypeptide(L)'
;MNFDVIAENLPLYLSGLGLTVKLLLLSLLSGLLLALPLAVVRTALPGWPSRLVWVYTYVFRGTPMLVQLFLIYYGLAQFEAVRESWAWPWLSSASFCAWLTFALNTGAYTTEIIAGAIKSLPAGEIEAAQAIGLGRLTLIRRIVLPAALRRALPAYGNEAIFMLHGTSLAMLVTIADITGVAKRIYAVHY
;
A
#
# COMPACT_ATOMS: atom_id res chain seq x y z
N MET A 1 10.33 36.64 2.84
CA MET A 1 10.68 35.22 2.59
C MET A 1 12.18 35.16 2.37
N ASN A 2 12.91 34.37 3.16
CA ASN A 2 14.35 34.23 2.99
C ASN A 2 14.61 33.14 1.94
N PHE A 3 14.71 33.54 0.67
CA PHE A 3 14.91 32.60 -0.45
C PHE A 3 16.30 31.93 -0.41
N ASP A 4 17.26 32.52 0.30
CA ASP A 4 18.61 31.99 0.44
C ASP A 4 18.61 30.67 1.22
N VAL A 5 17.81 30.59 2.29
CA VAL A 5 17.62 29.33 3.07
C VAL A 5 17.05 28.21 2.19
N ILE A 6 16.19 28.53 1.21
CA ILE A 6 15.63 27.53 0.29
C ILE A 6 16.70 27.06 -0.71
N ALA A 7 17.46 28.00 -1.27
CA ALA A 7 18.50 27.72 -2.26
C ALA A 7 19.64 26.88 -1.64
N GLU A 8 20.08 27.21 -0.44
CA GLU A 8 21.15 26.51 0.28
C GLU A 8 20.75 25.07 0.65
N ASN A 9 19.48 24.84 0.97
CA ASN A 9 18.97 23.53 1.38
C ASN A 9 18.34 22.72 0.23
N LEU A 10 18.39 23.20 -1.02
CA LEU A 10 17.82 22.53 -2.19
C LEU A 10 18.29 21.05 -2.33
N PRO A 11 19.58 20.70 -2.11
CA PRO A 11 20.03 19.30 -2.15
C PRO A 11 19.33 18.42 -1.12
N LEU A 12 19.04 18.95 0.07
CA LEU A 12 18.32 18.22 1.11
C LEU A 12 16.88 17.97 0.70
N TYR A 13 16.19 18.96 0.14
CA TYR A 13 14.82 18.78 -0.38
C TYR A 13 14.77 17.72 -1.49
N LEU A 14 15.73 17.72 -2.41
CA LEU A 14 15.82 16.71 -3.47
C LEU A 14 16.07 15.30 -2.93
N SER A 15 16.89 15.15 -1.90
CA SER A 15 17.11 13.85 -1.26
C SER A 15 15.86 13.34 -0.53
N GLY A 16 15.15 14.22 0.19
CA GLY A 16 13.86 13.90 0.80
C GLY A 16 12.80 13.51 -0.24
N LEU A 17 12.72 14.23 -1.36
CA LEU A 17 11.85 13.89 -2.49
C LEU A 17 12.19 12.53 -3.10
N GLY A 18 13.48 12.22 -3.27
CA GLY A 18 13.93 10.91 -3.74
C GLY A 18 13.48 9.78 -2.82
N LEU A 19 13.53 10.00 -1.50
CA LEU A 19 13.07 9.03 -0.51
C LEU A 19 11.55 8.86 -0.53
N THR A 20 10.79 9.95 -0.65
CA THR A 20 9.34 9.95 -0.84
C THR A 20 8.93 9.12 -2.06
N VAL A 21 9.54 9.39 -3.22
CA VAL A 21 9.26 8.66 -4.47
C VAL A 21 9.64 7.19 -4.32
N LYS A 22 10.78 6.88 -3.70
CA LYS A 22 11.21 5.49 -3.46
C LYS A 22 10.20 4.73 -2.60
N LEU A 23 9.77 5.31 -1.47
CA LEU A 23 8.78 4.70 -0.59
C LEU A 23 7.43 4.53 -1.28
N LEU A 24 6.98 5.54 -2.03
CA LEU A 24 5.74 5.48 -2.80
C LEU A 24 5.75 4.31 -3.79
N LEU A 25 6.77 4.25 -4.66
CA LEU A 25 6.85 3.23 -5.71
C LEU A 25 6.96 1.82 -5.12
N LEU A 26 7.78 1.63 -4.08
CA LEU A 26 7.91 0.33 -3.43
C LEU A 26 6.61 -0.11 -2.76
N SER A 27 5.88 0.82 -2.12
CA SER A 27 4.62 0.51 -1.44
C SER A 27 3.51 0.19 -2.45
N LEU A 28 3.38 0.98 -3.52
CA LEU A 28 2.40 0.72 -4.58
C LEU A 28 2.68 -0.58 -5.33
N LEU A 29 3.94 -0.86 -5.67
CA LEU A 29 4.31 -2.09 -6.37
C LEU A 29 4.00 -3.33 -5.51
N SER A 30 4.46 -3.32 -4.25
CA SER A 30 4.23 -4.45 -3.33
C SER A 30 2.76 -4.61 -2.97
N GLY A 31 2.04 -3.51 -2.74
CA GLY A 31 0.61 -3.51 -2.48
C GLY A 31 -0.20 -4.05 -3.67
N LEU A 32 0.14 -3.67 -4.90
CA LEU A 32 -0.49 -4.20 -6.10
C LEU A 32 -0.22 -5.70 -6.29
N LEU A 33 1.04 -6.13 -6.11
CA LEU A 33 1.43 -7.54 -6.18
C LEU A 33 0.69 -8.40 -5.14
N LEU A 34 0.47 -7.85 -3.94
CA LEU A 34 -0.33 -8.48 -2.89
C LEU A 34 -1.82 -8.47 -3.24
N ALA A 35 -2.34 -7.37 -3.79
CA ALA A 35 -3.76 -7.20 -4.06
C ALA A 35 -4.29 -8.10 -5.18
N LEU A 36 -3.48 -8.39 -6.21
CA LEU A 36 -3.88 -9.23 -7.34
C LEU A 36 -4.39 -10.63 -6.90
N PRO A 37 -3.60 -11.45 -6.17
CA PRO A 37 -4.07 -12.76 -5.70
C PRO A 37 -5.18 -12.61 -4.65
N LEU A 38 -5.09 -11.64 -3.75
CA LEU A 38 -6.10 -11.44 -2.71
C LEU A 38 -7.46 -11.08 -3.29
N ALA A 39 -7.52 -10.24 -4.32
CA ALA A 39 -8.76 -9.85 -4.99
C ALA A 39 -9.41 -11.07 -5.66
N VAL A 40 -8.62 -11.92 -6.32
CA VAL A 40 -9.11 -13.17 -6.91
C VAL A 40 -9.65 -14.11 -5.83
N VAL A 41 -8.93 -14.29 -4.72
CA VAL A 41 -9.42 -15.11 -3.59
C VAL A 41 -10.72 -14.53 -3.02
N ARG A 42 -10.78 -13.21 -2.86
CA ARG A 42 -11.94 -12.50 -2.33
C ARG A 42 -13.19 -12.70 -3.18
N THR A 43 -13.05 -12.83 -4.50
CA THR A 43 -14.19 -12.94 -5.44
C THR A 43 -14.48 -14.36 -5.92
N ALA A 44 -13.48 -15.21 -6.10
CA ALA A 44 -13.63 -16.51 -6.76
C ALA A 44 -13.73 -17.70 -5.79
N LEU A 45 -13.24 -17.57 -4.55
CA LEU A 45 -13.23 -18.65 -3.56
C LEU A 45 -14.29 -18.39 -2.48
N PRO A 46 -15.30 -19.26 -2.32
CA PRO A 46 -16.24 -19.15 -1.21
C PRO A 46 -15.62 -19.64 0.10
N GLY A 47 -16.21 -19.24 1.23
CA GLY A 47 -15.88 -19.79 2.56
C GLY A 47 -14.68 -19.13 3.25
N TRP A 48 -13.89 -19.94 3.96
CA TRP A 48 -12.83 -19.47 4.86
C TRP A 48 -11.75 -18.59 4.18
N PRO A 49 -11.23 -18.92 2.99
CA PRO A 49 -10.20 -18.10 2.35
C PRO A 49 -10.66 -16.66 2.08
N SER A 50 -11.87 -16.47 1.56
CA SER A 50 -12.41 -15.12 1.31
C SER A 50 -12.70 -14.36 2.61
N ARG A 51 -13.05 -15.05 3.71
CA ARG A 51 -13.18 -14.42 5.02
C ARG A 51 -11.84 -13.92 5.57
N LEU A 52 -10.75 -14.67 5.40
CA LEU A 52 -9.42 -14.22 5.84
C LEU A 52 -8.99 -12.96 5.08
N VAL A 53 -9.20 -12.92 3.76
CA VAL A 53 -8.92 -11.72 2.97
C VAL A 53 -9.82 -10.57 3.43
N TRP A 54 -11.10 -10.83 3.70
CA TRP A 54 -12.00 -9.81 4.22
C TRP A 54 -11.58 -9.26 5.58
N VAL A 55 -11.12 -10.11 6.51
CA VAL A 55 -10.61 -9.65 7.82
C VAL A 55 -9.39 -8.75 7.63
N TYR A 56 -8.43 -9.18 6.79
CA TYR A 56 -7.28 -8.36 6.43
C TYR A 56 -7.72 -7.01 5.84
N THR A 57 -8.56 -7.00 4.81
CA THR A 57 -8.99 -5.75 4.17
C THR A 57 -9.80 -4.87 5.11
N TYR A 58 -10.62 -5.47 5.98
CA TYR A 58 -11.41 -4.77 6.98
C TYR A 58 -10.53 -4.08 8.03
N VAL A 59 -9.55 -4.77 8.60
CA VAL A 59 -8.64 -4.21 9.61
C VAL A 59 -7.81 -3.08 9.03
N PHE A 60 -7.19 -3.27 7.87
CA PHE A 60 -6.29 -2.27 7.29
C PHE A 60 -7.02 -1.05 6.71
N ARG A 61 -8.24 -1.22 6.18
CA ARG A 61 -9.07 -0.08 5.72
C ARG A 61 -9.85 0.59 6.85
N GLY A 62 -10.07 -0.13 7.96
CA GLY A 62 -10.83 0.34 9.12
C GLY A 62 -9.96 1.01 10.20
N THR A 63 -8.64 0.93 10.09
CA THR A 63 -7.72 1.55 11.06
C THR A 63 -6.89 2.67 10.41
N PRO A 64 -6.63 3.79 11.12
CA PRO A 64 -5.82 4.86 10.56
C PRO A 64 -4.39 4.38 10.22
N MET A 65 -3.88 4.77 9.05
CA MET A 65 -2.54 4.37 8.59
C MET A 65 -1.44 4.81 9.56
N LEU A 66 -1.62 5.96 10.23
CA LEU A 66 -0.71 6.42 11.28
C LEU A 66 -0.63 5.44 12.46
N VAL A 67 -1.78 4.93 12.91
CA VAL A 67 -1.85 3.97 14.01
C VAL A 67 -1.16 2.66 13.61
N GLN A 68 -1.37 2.20 12.37
CA GLN A 68 -0.68 1.02 11.84
C GLN A 68 0.85 1.20 11.86
N LEU A 69 1.32 2.38 11.44
CA LEU A 69 2.75 2.69 11.43
C LEU A 69 3.36 2.66 12.84
N PHE A 70 2.68 3.26 13.81
CA PHE A 70 3.12 3.25 15.20
C PHE A 70 3.06 1.85 15.83
N LEU A 71 2.03 1.06 15.52
CA LEU A 71 1.95 -0.31 16.01
C LEU A 71 3.09 -1.17 15.46
N ILE A 72 3.39 -1.06 14.16
CA ILE A 72 4.46 -1.85 13.52
C ILE A 72 5.84 -1.40 14.02
N TYR A 73 6.11 -0.11 14.13
CA TYR A 73 7.43 0.38 14.53
C TYR A 73 7.65 0.40 16.05
N TYR A 74 6.78 1.07 16.80
CA TYR A 74 6.94 1.21 18.26
C TYR A 74 6.28 0.07 19.05
N GLY A 75 5.12 -0.41 18.60
CA GLY A 75 4.34 -1.44 19.29
C GLY A 75 5.05 -2.80 19.29
N LEU A 76 5.47 -3.28 18.12
CA LEU A 76 6.19 -4.56 18.00
C LEU A 76 7.51 -4.58 18.78
N ALA A 77 8.21 -3.45 18.87
CA ALA A 77 9.45 -3.31 19.62
C ALA A 77 9.28 -3.49 21.14
N GLN A 78 8.06 -3.41 21.69
CA GLN A 78 7.81 -3.63 23.12
C GLN A 78 7.89 -5.10 23.52
N PHE A 79 7.74 -6.02 22.57
CA PHE A 79 7.72 -7.45 22.87
C PHE A 79 9.13 -8.04 22.76
N GLU A 80 9.64 -8.58 23.86
CA GLU A 80 10.96 -9.22 23.90
C GLU A 80 11.09 -10.36 22.89
N ALA A 81 10.05 -11.19 22.76
CA ALA A 81 9.98 -12.25 21.75
C ALA A 81 10.14 -11.76 20.31
N VAL A 82 9.75 -10.52 20.00
CA VAL A 82 9.97 -9.91 18.68
C VAL A 82 11.40 -9.42 18.54
N ARG A 83 11.98 -8.82 19.58
CA ARG A 83 13.36 -8.32 19.58
C ARG A 83 14.41 -9.41 19.46
N GLU A 84 14.14 -10.58 20.02
CA GLU A 84 15.00 -11.76 19.91
C GLU A 84 14.72 -12.60 18.66
N SER A 85 13.68 -12.24 17.89
CA SER A 85 13.31 -12.99 16.70
C SER A 85 14.29 -12.75 15.54
N TRP A 86 14.32 -13.73 14.63
CA TRP A 86 15.03 -13.62 13.35
C TRP A 86 14.58 -12.41 12.51
N ALA A 87 13.36 -11.89 12.76
CA ALA A 87 12.79 -10.78 12.01
C ALA A 87 13.24 -9.39 12.52
N TRP A 88 13.88 -9.33 13.70
CA TRP A 88 14.25 -8.08 14.35
C TRP A 88 15.11 -7.13 13.50
N PRO A 89 16.12 -7.58 12.72
CA PRO A 89 16.93 -6.68 11.89
C PRO A 89 16.11 -5.84 10.90
N TRP A 90 14.97 -6.37 10.44
CA TRP A 90 14.05 -5.61 9.59
C TRP A 90 13.06 -4.79 10.42
N LEU A 91 12.51 -5.35 11.50
CA LEU A 91 11.52 -4.66 12.35
C LEU A 91 12.11 -3.51 13.19
N SER A 92 13.43 -3.48 13.41
CA SER A 92 14.13 -2.34 14.01
C SER A 92 14.38 -1.20 13.01
N SER A 93 14.23 -1.45 11.71
CA SER A 93 14.46 -0.44 10.66
C SER A 93 13.20 0.36 10.41
N ALA A 94 13.25 1.67 10.71
CA ALA A 94 12.14 2.59 10.42
C ALA A 94 11.67 2.52 8.96
N SER A 95 12.61 2.51 8.01
CA SER A 95 12.31 2.45 6.57
C SER A 95 11.57 1.18 6.17
N PHE A 96 11.96 0.04 6.74
CA PHE A 96 11.27 -1.23 6.48
C PHE A 96 9.87 -1.22 7.09
N CYS A 97 9.73 -0.77 8.34
CA CYS A 97 8.44 -0.67 9.01
C CYS A 97 7.47 0.28 8.29
N ALA A 98 7.96 1.42 7.81
CA ALA A 98 7.17 2.36 7.02
C ALA A 98 6.72 1.74 5.69
N TRP A 99 7.65 1.16 4.92
CA TRP A 99 7.32 0.45 3.68
C TRP A 99 6.31 -0.68 3.92
N LEU A 100 6.52 -1.53 4.92
CA LEU A 100 5.64 -2.65 5.24
C LEU A 100 4.23 -2.15 5.59
N THR A 101 4.13 -1.13 6.42
CA THR A 101 2.86 -0.52 6.80
C THR A 101 2.12 0.00 5.57
N PHE A 102 2.80 0.79 4.73
CA PHE A 102 2.21 1.41 3.55
C PHE A 102 1.81 0.37 2.50
N ALA A 103 2.64 -0.66 2.30
CA ALA A 103 2.36 -1.77 1.39
C ALA A 103 1.12 -2.57 1.82
N LEU A 104 0.98 -2.88 3.11
CA LEU A 104 -0.20 -3.58 3.64
C LEU A 104 -1.44 -2.71 3.58
N ASN A 105 -1.33 -1.42 3.92
CA ASN A 105 -2.44 -0.49 3.83
C ASN A 105 -2.96 -0.36 2.38
N THR A 106 -2.08 0.05 1.46
CA THR A 106 -2.47 0.23 0.05
C THR A 106 -2.86 -1.09 -0.61
N GLY A 107 -2.25 -2.21 -0.21
CA GLY A 107 -2.62 -3.54 -0.67
C GLY A 107 -4.05 -3.91 -0.27
N ALA A 108 -4.50 -3.54 0.93
CA ALA A 108 -5.87 -3.76 1.39
C ALA A 108 -6.90 -2.91 0.59
N TYR A 109 -6.62 -1.63 0.37
CA TYR A 109 -7.48 -0.77 -0.47
C TYR A 109 -7.52 -1.26 -1.92
N THR A 110 -6.36 -1.55 -2.51
CA THR A 110 -6.24 -2.05 -3.88
C THR A 110 -6.94 -3.40 -4.07
N THR A 111 -6.89 -4.29 -3.06
CA THR A 111 -7.61 -5.57 -3.09
C THR A 111 -9.11 -5.36 -3.28
N GLU A 112 -9.70 -4.45 -2.53
CA GLU A 112 -11.14 -4.17 -2.58
C GLU A 112 -11.54 -3.36 -3.82
N ILE A 113 -10.65 -2.49 -4.33
CA ILE A 113 -10.83 -1.83 -5.63
C ILE A 113 -10.91 -2.87 -6.76
N ILE A 114 -9.94 -3.78 -6.84
CA ILE A 114 -9.91 -4.82 -7.88
C ILE A 114 -11.08 -5.80 -7.67
N ALA A 115 -11.37 -6.23 -6.44
CA ALA A 115 -12.49 -7.12 -6.16
C ALA A 115 -13.85 -6.48 -6.51
N GLY A 116 -14.02 -5.18 -6.25
CA GLY A 116 -15.18 -4.41 -6.67
C GLY A 116 -15.29 -4.33 -8.19
N ALA A 117 -14.18 -4.09 -8.88
CA ALA A 117 -14.13 -4.09 -10.34
C ALA A 117 -14.52 -5.45 -10.91
N ILE A 118 -13.98 -6.56 -10.37
CA ILE A 118 -14.34 -7.94 -10.76
C ILE A 118 -15.84 -8.18 -10.61
N LYS A 119 -16.45 -7.80 -9.48
CA LYS A 119 -17.89 -7.97 -9.21
C LYS A 119 -18.78 -7.12 -10.12
N SER A 120 -18.26 -6.01 -10.65
CA SER A 120 -18.98 -5.12 -11.56
C SER A 120 -18.99 -5.58 -13.01
N LEU A 121 -18.29 -6.67 -13.35
CA LEU A 121 -18.30 -7.22 -14.71
C LEU A 121 -19.70 -7.74 -15.07
N PRO A 122 -20.16 -7.53 -16.31
CA PRO A 122 -21.41 -8.10 -16.78
C PRO A 122 -21.40 -9.62 -16.67
N ALA A 123 -22.45 -10.21 -16.09
CA ALA A 123 -22.57 -11.67 -15.98
C ALA A 123 -22.46 -12.37 -17.34
N GLY A 124 -22.97 -11.75 -18.41
CA GLY A 124 -22.91 -12.28 -19.78
C GLY A 124 -21.49 -12.53 -20.30
N GLU A 125 -20.47 -11.78 -19.88
CA GLU A 125 -19.07 -12.05 -20.28
C GLU A 125 -18.56 -13.36 -19.65
N ILE A 126 -18.95 -13.60 -18.40
CA ILE A 126 -18.57 -14.79 -17.64
C ILE A 126 -19.36 -16.01 -18.15
N GLU A 127 -20.66 -15.85 -18.39
CA GLU A 127 -21.54 -16.91 -18.92
C GLU A 127 -21.15 -17.32 -20.34
N ALA A 128 -20.86 -16.36 -21.24
CA ALA A 128 -20.40 -16.66 -22.59
C ALA A 128 -19.06 -17.42 -22.59
N ALA A 129 -18.13 -17.00 -21.73
CA ALA A 129 -16.85 -17.69 -21.54
C ALA A 129 -17.03 -19.14 -21.04
N GLN A 130 -18.00 -19.38 -20.15
CA GLN A 130 -18.31 -20.71 -19.66
C GLN A 130 -19.03 -21.56 -20.72
N ALA A 131 -19.91 -20.98 -21.52
CA ALA A 131 -20.62 -21.67 -22.59
C ALA A 131 -19.69 -22.24 -23.68
N ILE A 132 -18.56 -21.56 -23.95
CA ILE A 132 -17.51 -22.05 -24.86
C ILE A 132 -16.52 -23.01 -24.17
N GLY A 133 -16.77 -23.42 -22.92
CA GLY A 133 -16.00 -24.43 -22.21
C GLY A 133 -14.70 -23.93 -21.55
N LEU A 134 -14.54 -22.61 -21.32
CA LEU A 134 -13.35 -22.13 -20.62
C LEU A 134 -13.32 -22.58 -19.16
N GLY A 135 -12.22 -23.23 -18.76
CA GLY A 135 -11.95 -23.56 -17.36
C GLY A 135 -11.81 -22.30 -16.50
N ARG A 136 -12.11 -22.42 -15.18
CA ARG A 136 -12.12 -21.30 -14.23
C ARG A 136 -10.83 -20.47 -14.22
N LEU A 137 -9.67 -21.13 -14.22
CA LEU A 137 -8.37 -20.44 -14.23
C LEU A 137 -8.13 -19.67 -15.54
N THR A 138 -8.53 -20.25 -16.67
CA THR A 138 -8.40 -19.61 -17.98
C THR A 138 -9.31 -18.40 -18.09
N LEU A 139 -10.55 -18.52 -17.63
CA LEU A 139 -11.53 -17.43 -17.56
C LEU A 139 -11.00 -16.28 -16.70
N ILE A 140 -10.48 -16.57 -15.50
CA ILE A 140 -9.93 -15.55 -14.60
C ILE A 140 -8.74 -14.84 -15.23
N ARG A 141 -7.77 -15.60 -15.75
CA ARG A 141 -6.51 -15.05 -16.26
C ARG A 141 -6.68 -14.27 -17.56
N ARG A 142 -7.54 -14.71 -18.47
CA ARG A 142 -7.65 -14.13 -19.82
C ARG A 142 -8.78 -13.12 -19.99
N ILE A 143 -9.83 -13.19 -19.17
CA ILE A 143 -11.03 -12.35 -19.34
C ILE A 143 -11.21 -11.45 -18.13
N VAL A 144 -11.43 -12.05 -16.95
CA VAL A 144 -11.84 -11.29 -15.76
C VAL A 144 -10.73 -10.36 -15.26
N LEU A 145 -9.51 -10.86 -15.07
CA LEU A 145 -8.43 -10.07 -14.48
C LEU A 145 -8.00 -8.89 -15.38
N PRO A 146 -7.76 -9.06 -16.70
CA PRO A 146 -7.44 -7.92 -17.57
C PRO A 146 -8.56 -6.88 -17.65
N ALA A 147 -9.82 -7.31 -17.72
CA ALA A 147 -10.96 -6.41 -17.77
C ALA A 147 -11.15 -5.65 -16.45
N ALA A 148 -11.04 -6.34 -15.31
CA ALA A 148 -11.15 -5.73 -14.00
C ALA A 148 -10.02 -4.72 -13.73
N LEU A 149 -8.77 -5.05 -14.09
CA LEU A 149 -7.65 -4.12 -13.95
C LEU A 149 -7.84 -2.85 -14.78
N ARG A 150 -8.40 -2.98 -15.99
CA ARG A 150 -8.74 -1.82 -16.82
C ARG A 150 -9.77 -0.91 -16.17
N ARG A 151 -10.80 -1.50 -15.55
CA ARG A 151 -11.88 -0.76 -14.85
C ARG A 151 -11.42 -0.20 -13.50
N ALA A 152 -10.44 -0.83 -12.86
CA ALA A 152 -9.88 -0.42 -11.57
C ALA A 152 -8.89 0.76 -11.68
N LEU A 153 -8.30 1.00 -12.86
CA LEU A 153 -7.27 2.02 -13.08
C LEU A 153 -7.62 3.42 -12.52
N PRO A 154 -8.83 3.99 -12.75
CA PRO A 154 -9.17 5.30 -12.19
C PRO A 154 -9.17 5.33 -10.66
N ALA A 155 -9.76 4.30 -10.03
CA ALA A 155 -9.80 4.19 -8.58
C ALA A 155 -8.41 3.93 -7.98
N TYR A 156 -7.59 3.12 -8.66
CA TYR A 156 -6.19 2.88 -8.27
C TYR A 156 -5.33 4.14 -8.40
N GLY A 157 -5.60 5.00 -9.40
CA GLY A 157 -4.95 6.31 -9.52
C GLY A 157 -5.22 7.20 -8.31
N ASN A 158 -6.47 7.24 -7.83
CA ASN A 158 -6.81 7.97 -6.61
C ASN A 158 -6.07 7.40 -5.38
N GLU A 159 -6.01 6.07 -5.25
CA GLU A 159 -5.26 5.40 -4.19
C GLU A 159 -3.77 5.75 -4.23
N ALA A 160 -3.16 5.83 -5.43
CA ALA A 160 -1.77 6.23 -5.59
C ALA A 160 -1.51 7.68 -5.12
N ILE A 161 -2.45 8.59 -5.38
CA ILE A 161 -2.39 9.98 -4.88
C ILE A 161 -2.53 10.01 -3.35
N PHE A 162 -3.46 9.24 -2.79
CA PHE A 162 -3.60 9.11 -1.34
C PHE A 162 -2.33 8.56 -0.69
N MET A 163 -1.71 7.55 -1.31
CA MET A 163 -0.46 6.97 -0.83
C MET A 163 0.71 7.97 -0.90
N LEU A 164 0.79 8.80 -1.96
CA LEU A 164 1.77 9.88 -2.03
C LEU A 164 1.65 10.81 -0.83
N HIS A 165 0.44 11.28 -0.50
CA HIS A 165 0.24 12.10 0.71
C HIS A 165 0.52 11.31 2.00
N GLY A 166 0.19 10.02 1.99
CA GLY A 166 0.43 9.11 3.10
C GLY A 166 1.91 8.92 3.44
N THR A 167 2.81 8.99 2.45
CA THR A 167 4.26 8.86 2.70
C THR A 167 4.80 9.93 3.66
N SER A 168 4.16 11.09 3.77
CA SER A 168 4.51 12.14 4.74
C SER A 168 4.40 11.70 6.20
N LEU A 169 3.65 10.63 6.50
CA LEU A 169 3.60 10.04 7.84
C LEU A 169 4.93 9.39 8.25
N ALA A 170 5.79 9.04 7.29
CA ALA A 170 7.10 8.45 7.55
C ALA A 170 7.99 9.34 8.43
N MET A 171 7.85 10.66 8.35
CA MET A 171 8.51 11.63 9.23
C MET A 171 8.35 11.32 10.71
N LEU A 172 7.21 10.76 11.11
CA LEU A 172 6.88 10.51 12.52
C LEU A 172 7.63 9.30 13.10
N VAL A 173 8.25 8.47 12.25
CA VAL A 173 9.08 7.32 12.64
C VAL A 173 10.54 7.52 12.23
N THR A 174 11.04 8.77 12.28
CA THR A 174 12.46 9.14 12.05
C THR A 174 12.94 9.10 10.59
N ILE A 175 12.03 8.99 9.62
CA ILE A 175 12.39 9.04 8.19
C ILE A 175 12.29 10.47 7.68
N ALA A 176 13.40 11.05 7.24
CA ALA A 176 13.42 12.39 6.65
C ALA A 176 12.98 12.35 5.17
N ASP A 177 11.68 12.16 4.94
CA ASP A 177 11.04 12.37 3.64
C ASP A 177 10.99 13.87 3.30
N ILE A 178 10.38 14.27 2.18
CA ILE A 178 10.31 15.70 1.80
C ILE A 178 9.69 16.57 2.92
N THR A 179 8.67 16.06 3.61
CA THR A 179 8.03 16.76 4.74
C THR A 179 8.95 16.80 5.96
N GLY A 180 9.65 15.70 6.25
CA GLY A 180 10.68 15.63 7.28
C GLY A 180 11.82 16.61 7.10
N VAL A 181 12.34 16.73 5.88
CA VAL A 181 13.38 17.70 5.53
C VAL A 181 12.88 19.13 5.76
N ALA A 182 11.69 19.46 5.26
CA ALA A 182 11.09 20.77 5.45
C ALA A 182 10.94 21.14 6.93
N LYS A 183 10.42 20.22 7.75
CA LYS A 183 10.24 20.43 9.19
C LYS A 183 11.56 20.60 9.93
N ARG A 184 12.61 19.86 9.53
CA ARG A 184 13.94 19.96 10.13
C ARG A 184 14.59 21.31 9.83
N ILE A 185 14.51 21.78 8.60
CA ILE A 185 15.05 23.10 8.20
C ILE A 185 14.29 24.21 8.94
N TYR A 186 12.96 24.11 9.00
CA TYR A 186 12.15 25.07 9.75
C TYR A 186 12.60 25.19 11.20
N ALA A 187 12.75 24.07 11.92
CA ALA A 187 13.17 24.05 13.33
C ALA A 187 14.62 24.53 13.59
N VAL A 188 15.46 24.63 12.56
CA VAL A 188 16.84 25.15 12.68
C VAL A 188 16.88 26.66 12.46
N HIS A 189 16.02 27.19 11.59
CA HIS A 189 16.02 28.60 11.22
C HIS A 189 14.95 29.43 11.96
N TYR A 190 14.00 28.78 12.64
CA TYR A 190 12.88 29.38 13.37
C TYR A 190 12.52 28.56 14.61
#